data_AF-D6SNH9-F1
#
_entry.id   AF-D6SNH9-F1
#
_cell.length_a   1.000
_cell.length_b   1.000
_cell.length_c   1.000
_cell.angle_alpha   90.00
_cell.angle_beta   90.00
_cell.angle_gamma   90.00
#
_symmetry.space_group_name_H-M   'P 1'
#
loop_
_entity.id
_entity.type
_entity.pdbx_description
1 polymer ?
#
loop_
_entity_poly.entity_id
_entity_poly.type
_entity_poly.pdbx_seq_one_letter_code
_entity_poly.pdbx_strand_id
1 'polypeptide(L)'
;MAMQDRIFTLGLSVEAVSLYLILHDLEFHDMPLERENIEPRWNAPPQALEHALDELAMHQVVQDKSDPLTLNPQEAWTPSRSA
;
A
#
# COMPACT_ATOMS: atom_id res chain seq x y z
N MET A 1 -8.75 14.93 7.54
CA MET A 1 -8.34 13.67 8.20
C MET A 1 -6.85 13.54 8.00
N ALA A 2 -6.10 13.19 9.05
CA ALA A 2 -4.64 13.26 9.04
C ALA A 2 -4.06 12.16 8.15
N MET A 3 -3.22 12.56 7.19
CA MET A 3 -2.35 11.63 6.48
C MET A 3 -1.62 10.78 7.52
N GLN A 4 -1.57 9.48 7.26
CA GLN A 4 -1.06 8.54 8.24
C GLN A 4 0.46 8.60 8.27
N ASP A 5 1.02 9.55 9.01
CA ASP A 5 2.47 9.83 9.13
C ASP A 5 3.30 8.56 9.41
N ARG A 6 2.67 7.57 10.04
CA ARG A 6 3.26 6.27 10.34
C ARG A 6 3.76 5.52 9.10
N ILE A 7 3.16 5.70 7.91
CA ILE A 7 3.61 5.03 6.67
C ILE A 7 5.06 5.39 6.34
N PHE A 8 5.46 6.64 6.59
CA PHE A 8 6.82 7.13 6.33
C PHE A 8 7.84 6.62 7.36
N THR A 9 7.37 6.09 8.49
CA THR A 9 8.22 5.53 9.55
C THR A 9 8.43 4.03 9.43
N LEU A 10 7.76 3.36 8.49
CA LEU A 10 7.86 1.91 8.32
C LEU A 10 9.14 1.45 7.63
N GLY A 11 9.88 2.36 6.97
CA GLY A 11 11.08 2.00 6.19
C GLY A 11 10.76 1.43 4.80
N LEU A 12 9.55 1.71 4.29
CA LEU A 12 9.09 1.33 2.95
C LEU A 12 9.84 2.09 1.84
N SER A 13 9.95 1.47 0.67
CA SER A 13 10.41 2.15 -0.55
C SER A 13 9.47 3.30 -0.95
N VAL A 14 9.98 4.21 -1.79
CA VAL A 14 9.18 5.33 -2.30
C VAL A 14 8.01 4.80 -3.13
N GLU A 15 8.21 3.71 -3.86
CA GLU A 15 7.22 3.00 -4.64
C GLU A 15 6.12 2.43 -3.73
N ALA A 16 6.47 1.75 -2.64
CA ALA A 16 5.49 1.21 -1.69
C ALA A 16 4.68 2.31 -1.00
N VAL A 17 5.34 3.41 -0.60
CA VAL A 17 4.63 4.59 -0.07
C VAL A 17 3.69 5.18 -1.11
N SER A 18 4.13 5.33 -2.36
CA SER A 18 3.31 5.87 -3.45
C SER A 18 2.10 4.98 -3.72
N LEU A 19 2.28 3.66 -3.69
CA LEU A 19 1.19 2.71 -3.83
C LEU A 19 0.19 2.83 -2.69
N TYR A 20 0.65 2.91 -1.45
CA TYR A 20 -0.23 3.13 -0.30
C TYR A 20 -1.06 4.40 -0.45
N LEU A 21 -0.48 5.50 -0.97
CA LEU A 21 -1.23 6.74 -1.20
C LEU A 21 -2.36 6.55 -2.23
N ILE A 22 -2.12 5.76 -3.29
CA ILE A 22 -3.16 5.41 -4.27
C ILE A 22 -4.26 4.57 -3.61
N LEU A 23 -3.88 3.55 -2.84
CA LEU A 23 -4.85 2.69 -2.15
C LEU A 23 -5.69 3.48 -1.13
N HIS A 24 -5.05 4.34 -0.35
CA HIS A 24 -5.73 5.20 0.61
C HIS A 24 -6.68 6.18 -0.08
N ASP A 25 -6.30 6.75 -1.24
CA ASP A 25 -7.18 7.62 -2.03
C ASP A 25 -8.40 6.85 -2.54
N LEU A 26 -8.21 5.66 -3.10
CA LEU A 26 -9.30 4.79 -3.55
C LEU A 26 -10.25 4.42 -2.40
N GLU A 27 -9.72 3.99 -1.26
CA GLU A 27 -10.51 3.66 -0.07
C GLU A 27 -11.26 4.88 0.46
N PHE A 28 -10.62 6.05 0.48
CA PHE A 28 -11.26 7.31 0.88
C PHE A 28 -12.42 7.71 -0.04
N HIS A 29 -12.36 7.32 -1.31
CA HIS A 29 -13.41 7.53 -2.30
C HIS A 29 -14.44 6.38 -2.38
N ASP A 30 -14.45 5.45 -1.41
CA ASP A 30 -15.28 4.23 -1.39
C ASP A 30 -15.13 3.40 -2.69
N MET A 31 -13.97 3.46 -3.34
CA MET A 31 -13.66 2.67 -4.52
C MET A 31 -13.03 1.33 -4.13
N PRO A 32 -13.43 0.21 -4.75
CA PRO A 32 -12.76 -1.07 -4.55
C PRO A 32 -11.28 -1.00 -4.90
N LEU A 33 -10.43 -1.57 -4.04
CA LEU A 33 -8.98 -1.65 -4.25
C LEU A 33 -8.62 -2.78 -5.23
N GLU A 34 -9.29 -2.77 -6.38
CA GLU A 34 -9.11 -3.74 -7.44
C GLU A 34 -7.99 -3.31 -8.38
N ARG A 35 -7.32 -4.28 -9.03
CA ARG A 35 -6.26 -3.98 -10.00
C ARG A 35 -6.69 -2.99 -11.07
N GLU A 36 -7.91 -3.10 -11.56
CA GLU A 36 -8.50 -2.19 -12.55
C GLU A 36 -8.58 -0.73 -12.08
N ASN A 37 -8.66 -0.48 -10.78
CA ASN A 37 -8.69 0.87 -10.20
C ASN A 37 -7.29 1.37 -9.85
N ILE A 38 -6.35 0.47 -9.55
CA ILE A 38 -4.99 0.78 -9.12
C ILE A 38 -4.09 1.05 -10.34
N GLU A 39 -4.12 0.17 -11.33
CA GLU A 39 -3.23 0.22 -12.50
C GLU A 39 -3.30 1.54 -13.29
N PRO A 40 -4.47 2.15 -13.53
CA PRO A 40 -4.55 3.43 -14.23
C PRO A 40 -3.93 4.60 -13.45
N ARG A 41 -3.81 4.48 -12.13
CA ARG A 41 -3.23 5.49 -11.24
C ARG A 41 -1.75 5.23 -10.95
N TRP A 42 -1.27 4.03 -11.25
CA TRP A 42 0.13 3.64 -11.09
C TRP A 42 0.98 4.17 -12.25
N ASN A 43 2.04 4.89 -11.92
CA ASN A 43 2.89 5.58 -12.90
C ASN A 43 4.25 4.92 -13.13
N ALA A 44 4.46 3.71 -12.60
CA ALA A 44 5.71 2.96 -12.69
C ALA A 44 5.49 1.61 -13.40
N PRO A 45 6.56 0.88 -13.76
CA PRO A 45 6.42 -0.42 -14.42
C PRO A 45 5.62 -1.43 -13.59
N PRO A 46 4.96 -2.42 -14.21
CA PRO A 46 4.21 -3.46 -13.50
C PRO A 46 5.07 -4.25 -12.51
N GLN A 47 6.36 -4.46 -12.79
CA GLN A 47 7.26 -5.11 -11.83
C GLN A 47 7.40 -4.30 -10.53
N ALA A 48 7.45 -2.97 -10.63
CA ALA A 48 7.53 -2.09 -9.47
C ALA A 48 6.23 -2.12 -8.64
N LEU A 49 5.08 -2.31 -9.30
CA LEU A 49 3.79 -2.49 -8.60
C LEU A 49 3.80 -3.76 -7.75
N GLU A 50 4.26 -4.89 -8.32
CA GLU A 50 4.39 -6.14 -7.56
C GLU A 50 5.36 -5.97 -6.39
N HIS A 51 6.55 -5.41 -6.61
CA HIS A 51 7.50 -5.15 -5.52
C HIS A 51 6.91 -4.26 -4.41
N ALA A 52 6.17 -3.21 -4.77
CA ALA A 52 5.50 -2.35 -3.82
C ALA A 52 4.43 -3.11 -3.02
N LEU A 53 3.64 -3.98 -3.65
CA LEU A 53 2.66 -4.84 -2.98
C LEU A 53 3.33 -5.85 -2.04
N ASP A 54 4.47 -6.43 -2.45
CA ASP A 54 5.29 -7.31 -1.63
C ASP A 54 5.72 -6.60 -0.34
N GLU A 55 6.25 -5.39 -0.46
CA GLU A 55 6.65 -4.58 0.70
C GLU A 55 5.46 -4.25 1.59
N LEU A 56 4.35 -3.75 1.04
CA LEU A 56 3.16 -3.45 1.84
C LEU A 56 2.63 -4.68 2.57
N ALA A 57 2.67 -5.87 1.95
CA ALA A 57 2.24 -7.11 2.59
C ALA A 57 3.21 -7.56 3.69
N MET A 58 4.51 -7.45 3.46
CA MET A 58 5.55 -7.76 4.47
C MET A 58 5.40 -6.89 5.73
N HIS A 59 5.00 -5.63 5.54
CA HIS A 59 4.77 -4.66 6.60
C HIS A 59 3.35 -4.70 7.17
N GLN A 60 2.54 -5.68 6.76
CA GLN A 60 1.15 -5.85 7.19
C GLN A 60 0.29 -4.61 6.92
N VAL A 61 0.62 -3.81 5.90
CA VAL A 61 -0.19 -2.66 5.45
C VAL A 61 -1.36 -3.15 4.59
N VAL A 62 -1.13 -4.17 3.76
CA VAL A 62 -2.19 -4.93 3.08
C VAL A 62 -2.32 -6.31 3.72
N GLN A 63 -3.55 -6.82 3.82
CA GLN A 63 -3.84 -8.10 4.46
C GLN A 63 -3.30 -9.29 3.65
N ASP A 64 -3.51 -9.22 2.34
CA ASP A 64 -3.00 -10.14 1.34
C ASP A 64 -2.85 -9.40 0.00
N LYS A 65 -2.30 -10.08 -1.01
CA LYS A 65 -2.25 -9.59 -2.40
C LYS A 65 -3.48 -10.06 -3.19
N SER A 66 -4.62 -10.27 -2.51
CA SER A 66 -5.85 -10.69 -3.17
C SER A 66 -6.46 -9.53 -3.95
N ASP A 67 -7.38 -9.84 -4.85
CA ASP A 67 -8.11 -8.85 -5.64
C ASP A 67 -9.60 -9.03 -5.31
N PRO A 68 -10.27 -8.06 -4.64
CA PRO A 68 -9.75 -6.75 -4.22
C PRO A 68 -8.77 -6.80 -3.05
N LEU A 69 -7.81 -5.86 -3.03
CA LEU A 69 -6.92 -5.68 -1.88
C LEU A 69 -7.69 -5.16 -0.66
N THR A 70 -7.16 -5.43 0.52
CA THR A 70 -7.68 -4.87 1.79
C THR A 70 -6.56 -4.20 2.56
N LEU A 71 -6.76 -2.94 2.96
CA LEU A 71 -5.85 -2.24 3.86
C LEU A 71 -6.08 -2.70 5.30
N ASN A 72 -5.00 -3.06 5.97
CA ASN A 72 -5.03 -3.34 7.39
C ASN A 72 -5.05 -2.05 8.20
N PRO A 73 -5.67 -2.07 9.40
CA PRO A 73 -5.61 -0.95 10.32
C PRO A 73 -4.16 -0.70 10.78
N GLN A 74 -3.83 0.55 11.09
CA GLN A 74 -2.46 0.97 11.46
C GLN A 74 -1.85 0.14 12.58
N GLU A 75 -2.67 -0.29 13.54
CA GLU A 75 -2.28 -1.08 14.69
C GLU A 75 -1.60 -2.40 14.28
N ALA A 76 -1.93 -2.94 13.11
CA ALA A 76 -1.34 -4.16 12.58
C ALA A 76 0.00 -3.93 11.86
N TRP A 77 0.33 -2.68 11.49
CA TRP A 77 1.51 -2.41 10.66
C TRP A 77 2.81 -2.65 11.42
N THR A 78 3.72 -3.36 10.77
CA THR A 78 5.03 -3.73 11.30
C THR A 78 6.13 -2.90 10.63
N PRO A 79 7.04 -2.26 11.39
CA PRO A 79 8.20 -1.58 10.81
C PRO A 79 9.19 -2.60 10.25
N SER A 80 9.99 -2.20 9.25
CA SER A 80 11.09 -3.04 8.74
C SER A 80 12.02 -3.33 9.91
N ARG A 81 12.14 -4.61 10.29
CA ARG A 81 13.12 -5.00 11.28
C ARG A 81 14.50 -4.91 10.62
N SER A 82 15.22 -3.81 10.86
CA SER A 82 16.66 -3.76 10.64
C SER A 82 17.28 -4.84 11.54
N ALA A 83 17.74 -5.93 10.93
CA ALA A 83 18.58 -6.92 11.60
C ALA A 83 20.01 -6.39 11.74
#